data_AF-A0AAE2ZR89-F1
#
_entry.id   AF-A0AAE2ZR89-F1
#
_cell.length_a   1.000
_cell.length_b   1.000
_cell.length_c   1.000
_cell.angle_alpha   90.00
_cell.angle_beta   90.00
_cell.angle_gamma   90.00
#
_symmetry.space_group_name_H-M   'P 1'
#
loop_
_entity.id
_entity.type
_entity.pdbx_description
1 polymer ?
#
loop_
_entity_poly.entity_id
_entity_poly.type
_entity_poly.pdbx_seq_one_letter_code
_entity_poly.pdbx_strand_id
1 'polypeptide(L)'
;MATERKCRECGIGKIEPGTEIDGERLWWVENDLCTRCHDYLQERLEKDASRYRHLRNRQTRATDIAAGGVFAGLIPDNKVLGGEDLDRAIDAEIGQDIPQVEPLERRLAKCLADCVDNPLLRLNGSVGMEPEGIDVLFGHFQPELSERAAALLEEAGV
;
A
#
# COMPACT_ATOMS: atom_id res chain seq x y z
N MET A 1 2.21 -18.17 -53.29
CA MET A 1 0.97 -18.47 -52.55
C MET A 1 0.82 -17.38 -51.50
N ALA A 2 -0.21 -16.55 -51.58
CA ALA A 2 -0.44 -15.53 -50.57
C ALA A 2 -0.82 -16.24 -49.27
N THR A 3 0.02 -16.14 -48.24
CA THR A 3 -0.25 -16.71 -46.93
C THR A 3 -1.50 -16.05 -46.39
N GLU A 4 -2.57 -16.82 -46.22
CA GLU A 4 -3.83 -16.35 -45.68
C GLU A 4 -3.59 -15.96 -44.21
N ARG A 5 -3.39 -14.66 -43.95
CA ARG A 5 -3.10 -14.16 -42.59
C ARG A 5 -4.37 -14.23 -41.77
N LYS A 6 -4.30 -14.88 -40.61
CA LYS A 6 -5.42 -14.97 -39.66
C LYS A 6 -4.95 -14.63 -38.26
N CYS A 7 -5.67 -13.76 -37.57
CA CYS A 7 -5.34 -13.43 -36.19
C CYS A 7 -5.65 -14.63 -35.29
N ARG A 8 -4.68 -15.05 -34.48
CA ARG A 8 -4.81 -16.16 -33.53
C ARG A 8 -5.84 -15.89 -32.43
N GLU A 9 -6.06 -14.62 -32.07
CA GLU A 9 -6.96 -14.22 -30.98
C GLU A 9 -8.39 -13.97 -31.47
N CYS A 10 -8.60 -13.01 -32.39
CA CYS A 10 -9.94 -12.64 -32.85
C CYS A 10 -10.38 -13.35 -34.15
N GLY A 11 -9.49 -14.09 -34.80
CA GLY A 11 -9.81 -14.84 -36.02
C GLY A 11 -9.95 -14.00 -37.29
N ILE A 12 -9.72 -12.68 -37.26
CA ILE A 12 -9.81 -11.84 -38.46
C ILE A 12 -8.84 -12.34 -39.53
N GLY A 13 -9.32 -12.54 -40.76
CA GLY A 13 -8.55 -13.12 -41.88
C GLY A 13 -8.10 -12.10 -42.93
N LYS A 14 -8.60 -10.87 -42.86
CA LYS A 14 -8.32 -9.81 -43.83
C LYS A 14 -8.43 -8.46 -43.13
N ILE A 15 -7.41 -7.63 -43.31
CA ILE A 15 -7.39 -6.24 -42.82
C ILE A 15 -7.13 -5.37 -44.05
N GLU A 16 -8.11 -4.55 -44.42
CA GLU A 16 -7.97 -3.64 -45.56
C GLU A 16 -7.26 -2.34 -45.12
N PRO A 17 -6.50 -1.68 -46.01
CA PRO A 17 -5.90 -0.39 -45.68
C PRO A 17 -6.96 0.62 -45.22
N GLY A 18 -6.79 1.18 -44.02
CA GLY A 18 -7.76 2.10 -43.43
C GLY A 18 -8.92 1.44 -42.67
N THR A 19 -8.87 0.12 -42.43
CA THR A 19 -9.80 -0.53 -41.50
C THR A 19 -9.63 0.08 -40.12
N GLU A 20 -10.71 0.54 -39.52
CA GLU A 20 -10.75 1.09 -38.16
C GLU A 20 -11.74 0.30 -37.31
N ILE A 21 -11.38 0.06 -36.05
CA ILE A 21 -12.27 -0.54 -35.03
C ILE A 21 -12.20 0.36 -33.81
N ASP A 22 -13.37 0.76 -33.29
CA ASP A 22 -13.50 1.64 -32.12
C ASP A 22 -12.74 2.97 -32.27
N GLY A 23 -12.58 3.45 -33.51
CA GLY A 23 -11.88 4.70 -33.84
C GLY A 23 -10.36 4.56 -33.98
N GLU A 24 -9.81 3.36 -33.83
CA GLU A 24 -8.38 3.08 -33.97
C GLU A 24 -8.09 2.27 -35.24
N ARG A 25 -6.97 2.60 -35.89
CA ARG A 25 -6.56 1.90 -37.11
C ARG A 25 -6.13 0.48 -36.78
N LEU A 26 -6.62 -0.46 -37.58
CA LEU A 26 -6.29 -1.86 -37.46
C LEU A 26 -5.23 -2.24 -38.51
N TRP A 27 -4.15 -2.86 -38.06
CA TRP A 27 -3.13 -3.50 -38.90
C TRP A 27 -2.56 -4.76 -38.25
N TRP A 28 -1.80 -5.53 -39.04
CA TRP A 28 -1.07 -6.72 -38.59
C TRP A 28 0.20 -6.30 -37.85
N VAL A 29 0.31 -6.65 -36.56
CA VAL A 29 1.54 -6.48 -35.78
C VAL A 29 2.50 -7.63 -36.06
N GLU A 30 1.94 -8.85 -36.07
CA GLU A 30 2.65 -10.08 -36.42
C GLU A 30 1.94 -10.77 -37.60
N ASN A 31 2.51 -11.88 -38.08
CA ASN A 31 1.90 -12.65 -39.18
C ASN A 31 0.51 -13.20 -38.83
N ASP A 32 0.22 -13.35 -37.54
CA ASP A 32 -0.97 -13.95 -36.96
C ASP A 32 -1.54 -13.13 -35.78
N LEU A 33 -1.20 -11.85 -35.65
CA LEU A 33 -1.73 -10.98 -34.59
C LEU A 33 -2.08 -9.59 -35.12
N CYS A 34 -3.32 -9.16 -34.90
CA CYS A 34 -3.73 -7.79 -35.18
C CYS A 34 -3.43 -6.87 -33.99
N THR A 35 -3.27 -5.58 -34.27
CA THR A 35 -3.04 -4.49 -33.30
C THR A 35 -4.01 -4.51 -32.13
N ARG A 36 -5.31 -4.53 -32.40
CA ARG A 36 -6.32 -4.60 -31.35
C ARG A 36 -6.08 -5.75 -30.36
N CYS A 37 -5.76 -6.94 -30.86
CA CYS A 37 -5.50 -8.09 -30.00
C CYS A 37 -4.14 -8.01 -29.31
N HIS A 38 -3.13 -7.45 -29.98
CA HIS A 38 -1.85 -7.15 -29.36
C HIS A 38 -2.01 -6.21 -28.16
N ASP A 39 -2.73 -5.11 -28.34
CA ASP A 39 -2.90 -4.09 -27.30
C ASP A 39 -3.72 -4.63 -26.13
N TYR A 40 -4.77 -5.41 -26.42
CA TYR A 40 -5.53 -6.13 -25.39
C TYR A 40 -4.66 -7.11 -24.59
N LEU A 41 -3.81 -7.91 -25.26
CA LEU A 41 -2.90 -8.84 -24.58
C LEU A 41 -1.85 -8.10 -23.75
N GLN A 42 -1.32 -7.00 -24.26
CA GLN A 42 -0.35 -6.16 -23.56
C GLN A 42 -0.96 -5.56 -22.28
N GLU A 43 -2.19 -5.02 -22.36
CA GLU A 43 -2.90 -4.49 -21.19
C GLU A 43 -3.12 -5.57 -20.12
N ARG A 44 -3.45 -6.80 -20.53
CA ARG A 44 -3.59 -7.94 -19.60
C ARG A 44 -2.27 -8.29 -18.93
N LEU A 45 -1.18 -8.38 -19.69
CA LEU A 45 0.16 -8.64 -19.14
C LEU A 45 0.58 -7.57 -18.14
N GLU A 46 0.26 -6.30 -18.41
CA GLU A 46 0.55 -5.19 -17.50
C GLU A 46 -0.26 -5.28 -16.20
N LYS A 47 -1.54 -5.63 -16.28
CA LYS A 47 -2.39 -5.89 -15.11
C LYS A 47 -1.84 -7.04 -14.27
N ASP A 48 -1.54 -8.18 -14.90
CA ASP A 48 -1.00 -9.35 -14.21
C ASP A 48 0.38 -9.03 -13.57
N ALA A 49 1.23 -8.29 -14.27
CA ALA A 49 2.50 -7.82 -13.72
C ALA A 49 2.32 -6.81 -12.57
N SER A 50 1.27 -5.98 -12.60
CA SER A 50 0.92 -5.07 -11.51
C SER A 50 0.49 -5.85 -10.26
N ARG A 51 -0.43 -6.81 -10.41
CA ARG A 51 -0.90 -7.71 -9.34
C ARG A 51 0.26 -8.47 -8.71
N TYR A 52 1.15 -9.03 -9.54
CA TYR A 52 2.34 -9.72 -9.06
C TYR A 52 3.28 -8.77 -8.28
N ARG A 53 3.54 -7.57 -8.81
CA ARG A 53 4.37 -6.56 -8.13
C ARG A 53 3.77 -6.15 -6.79
N HIS A 54 2.45 -6.00 -6.71
CA HIS A 54 1.74 -5.70 -5.47
C HIS A 54 1.97 -6.83 -4.44
N LEU A 55 1.71 -8.08 -4.79
CA LEU A 55 1.94 -9.22 -3.91
C LEU A 55 3.42 -9.36 -3.48
N ARG A 56 4.36 -9.11 -4.40
CA ARG A 56 5.80 -9.24 -4.14
C ARG A 56 6.36 -8.16 -3.22
N ASN A 57 5.93 -6.91 -3.40
CA ASN A 57 6.51 -5.76 -2.71
C ASN A 57 5.77 -5.40 -1.41
N ARG A 58 4.58 -5.98 -1.20
CA ARG A 58 3.83 -5.86 0.03
C ARG A 58 4.65 -6.38 1.22
N GLN A 59 4.90 -5.51 2.20
CA GLN A 59 5.38 -5.93 3.51
C GLN A 59 4.21 -6.52 4.29
N THR A 60 4.30 -7.80 4.65
CA THR A 60 3.29 -8.44 5.50
C THR A 60 3.58 -8.08 6.95
N ARG A 61 2.75 -7.23 7.57
CA ARG A 61 2.83 -6.96 9.01
C ARG A 61 1.87 -7.88 9.76
N ALA A 62 2.19 -8.20 11.02
CA ALA A 62 1.34 -9.03 11.87
C ALA A 62 -0.07 -8.43 12.07
N THR A 63 -0.19 -7.09 11.99
CA THR A 63 -1.46 -6.36 12.02
C THR A 63 -2.32 -6.61 10.78
N ASP A 64 -1.72 -6.84 9.61
CA ASP A 64 -2.43 -7.05 8.35
C ASP A 64 -3.07 -8.45 8.31
N ILE A 65 -2.49 -9.40 9.06
CA ILE A 65 -3.05 -10.74 9.27
C ILE A 65 -4.29 -10.64 10.17
N ALA A 66 -4.25 -9.80 11.21
CA ALA A 66 -5.35 -9.63 12.16
C ALA A 66 -6.49 -8.76 11.61
N ALA A 67 -6.19 -7.76 10.78
CA ALA A 67 -7.17 -6.89 10.13
C ALA A 67 -7.87 -7.54 8.92
N GLY A 68 -7.25 -8.58 8.35
CA GLY A 68 -7.72 -9.29 7.17
C GLY A 68 -7.13 -8.74 5.87
N GLY A 69 -6.85 -9.64 4.92
CA GLY A 69 -6.17 -9.31 3.66
C GLY A 69 -6.02 -10.50 2.71
N VAL A 70 -5.59 -10.24 1.47
CA VAL A 70 -5.42 -11.26 0.43
C VAL A 70 -4.04 -11.87 0.53
N PHE A 71 -3.93 -13.07 1.08
CA PHE A 71 -2.78 -13.94 0.88
C PHE A 71 -3.15 -14.95 -0.20
N ALA A 72 -2.30 -15.95 -0.48
CA ALA A 72 -2.79 -17.15 -1.15
C ALA A 72 -3.97 -17.84 -0.39
N GLY A 73 -4.40 -17.29 0.77
CA GLY A 73 -5.78 -17.33 1.24
C GLY A 73 -6.28 -15.98 1.80
N LEU A 74 -7.60 -15.76 1.79
CA LEU A 74 -8.29 -14.65 2.43
C LEU A 74 -8.37 -14.90 3.95
N ILE A 75 -7.82 -13.99 4.74
CA ILE A 75 -7.91 -13.98 6.21
C ILE A 75 -8.85 -12.84 6.62
N PRO A 76 -9.69 -12.98 7.67
CA PRO A 76 -9.80 -14.09 8.63
C PRO A 76 -10.60 -15.32 8.17
N ASP A 77 -11.20 -15.27 6.98
CA ASP A 77 -12.11 -16.32 6.49
C ASP A 77 -11.43 -17.67 6.16
N ASN A 78 -10.09 -17.74 6.22
CA ASN A 78 -9.26 -18.91 5.90
C ASN A 78 -9.61 -19.55 4.53
N LYS A 79 -10.00 -18.73 3.54
CA LYS A 79 -10.41 -19.20 2.22
C LYS A 79 -9.23 -19.16 1.25
N VAL A 80 -8.84 -20.29 0.68
CA VAL A 80 -7.84 -20.30 -0.41
C VAL A 80 -8.46 -19.67 -1.67
N LEU A 81 -7.80 -18.65 -2.23
CA LEU A 81 -8.22 -18.01 -3.47
C LEU A 81 -7.32 -18.44 -4.62
N GLY A 82 -7.90 -18.61 -5.82
CA GLY A 82 -7.16 -18.95 -7.03
C GLY A 82 -7.85 -18.42 -8.29
N GLY A 83 -7.10 -18.32 -9.38
CA GLY A 83 -7.61 -17.82 -10.66
C GLY A 83 -8.26 -16.44 -10.54
N GLU A 84 -9.40 -16.26 -11.20
CA GLU A 84 -10.14 -14.98 -11.24
C GLU A 84 -10.56 -14.46 -9.86
N ASP A 85 -10.82 -15.36 -8.89
CA ASP A 85 -11.19 -14.96 -7.54
C ASP A 85 -10.03 -14.26 -6.82
N LEU A 86 -8.79 -14.70 -7.08
CA LEU A 86 -7.57 -14.07 -6.57
C LEU A 86 -7.34 -12.72 -7.25
N ASP A 87 -7.49 -12.67 -8.58
CA ASP A 87 -7.30 -11.44 -9.36
C ASP A 87 -8.25 -10.33 -8.90
N ARG A 88 -9.55 -10.64 -8.74
CA ARG A 88 -10.55 -9.67 -8.25
C ARG A 88 -10.23 -9.16 -6.85
N ALA A 89 -9.71 -10.02 -5.98
CA ALA A 89 -9.38 -9.64 -4.61
C ALA A 89 -8.17 -8.71 -4.57
N ILE A 90 -7.13 -8.98 -5.38
CA ILE A 90 -5.97 -8.10 -5.50
C ILE A 90 -6.35 -6.76 -6.14
N ASP A 91 -7.18 -6.77 -7.19
CA ASP A 91 -7.66 -5.53 -7.82
C ASP A 91 -8.42 -4.65 -6.83
N ALA A 92 -9.24 -5.26 -5.96
CA ALA A 92 -9.93 -4.55 -4.90
C ALA A 92 -8.96 -3.96 -3.86
N GLU A 93 -7.89 -4.67 -3.50
CA GLU A 93 -6.86 -4.19 -2.57
C GLU A 93 -6.01 -3.05 -3.19
N ILE A 94 -5.63 -3.16 -4.46
CA ILE A 94 -4.92 -2.09 -5.19
C ILE A 94 -5.79 -0.84 -5.32
N GLY A 95 -7.10 -1.01 -5.54
CA GLY A 95 -8.06 0.09 -5.67
C GLY A 95 -8.51 0.70 -4.34
N GLN A 96 -8.20 0.05 -3.21
CA GLN A 96 -8.39 0.64 -1.89
C GLN A 96 -7.23 1.60 -1.61
N ASP A 97 -7.54 2.90 -1.54
CA ASP A 97 -6.70 3.87 -0.83
C ASP A 97 -6.71 3.49 0.66
N ILE A 98 -5.93 2.46 1.01
CA ILE A 98 -5.68 2.13 2.40
C ILE A 98 -5.05 3.39 3.00
N PRO A 99 -5.69 4.04 3.98
CA PRO A 99 -5.10 5.20 4.62
C PRO A 99 -3.71 4.78 5.08
N GLN A 100 -2.68 5.53 4.69
CA GLN A 100 -1.34 5.36 5.22
C GLN A 100 -1.44 5.66 6.72
N VAL A 101 -1.81 4.65 7.51
CA VAL A 101 -1.85 4.76 8.96
C VAL A 101 -0.40 4.94 9.37
N GLU A 102 -0.15 5.98 10.16
CA GLU A 102 1.16 6.26 10.70
C GLU A 102 1.76 4.98 11.31
N PRO A 103 3.02 4.64 11.00
CA PRO A 103 3.65 3.40 11.47
C PRO A 103 3.53 3.27 12.98
N LEU A 104 3.44 2.03 13.50
CA LEU A 104 3.31 1.78 14.93
C LEU A 104 4.45 2.45 15.70
N GLU A 105 5.66 2.42 15.13
CA GLU A 105 6.87 3.03 15.66
C GLU A 105 6.69 4.53 15.88
N ARG A 106 6.11 5.23 14.89
CA ARG A 106 5.89 6.68 14.96
C ARG A 106 4.74 7.05 15.89
N ARG A 107 3.71 6.20 15.97
CA ARG A 107 2.62 6.33 16.96
C ARG A 107 3.12 6.12 18.39
N LEU A 108 4.00 5.13 18.61
CA LEU A 108 4.63 4.87 19.90
C LEU A 108 5.58 5.99 20.30
N ALA A 109 6.37 6.51 19.34
CA ALA A 109 7.21 7.68 19.55
C ALA A 109 6.38 8.88 20.02
N LYS A 110 5.25 9.18 19.35
CA LYS A 110 4.35 10.25 19.79
C LYS A 110 3.82 10.04 21.22
N CYS A 111 3.35 8.84 21.55
CA CYS A 111 2.90 8.53 22.92
C CYS A 111 4.03 8.70 23.95
N LEU A 112 5.26 8.35 23.58
CA LEU A 112 6.42 8.49 24.46
C LEU A 112 6.78 9.97 24.66
N ALA A 113 6.75 10.79 23.61
CA ALA A 113 6.94 12.23 23.69
C ALA A 113 5.89 12.86 24.62
N ASP A 114 4.61 12.51 24.47
CA ASP A 114 3.53 12.98 25.35
C ASP A 114 3.78 12.61 26.82
N CYS A 115 4.37 11.44 27.11
CA CYS A 115 4.70 11.04 28.48
C CYS A 115 5.91 11.79 29.06
N VAL A 116 6.87 12.20 28.22
CA VAL A 116 8.11 12.85 28.65
C VAL A 116 7.91 14.36 28.81
N ASP A 117 7.20 15.00 27.87
CA ASP A 117 7.04 16.45 27.80
C ASP A 117 5.93 16.99 28.70
N ASN A 118 4.99 16.14 29.13
CA ASN A 118 3.93 16.56 30.05
C ASN A 118 4.36 16.45 31.52
N PRO A 119 4.07 17.47 32.36
CA PRO A 119 4.33 17.39 33.78
C PRO A 119 3.46 16.34 34.45
N LEU A 120 4.12 15.46 35.21
CA LEU A 120 3.47 14.44 36.04
C LEU A 120 2.71 15.07 37.20
N LEU A 121 3.23 16.18 37.71
CA LEU A 121 2.64 16.92 38.83
C LEU A 121 2.98 18.40 38.71
N ARG A 122 2.01 19.27 38.99
CA ARG A 122 2.22 20.70 39.16
C ARG A 122 2.04 21.08 40.62
N LEU A 123 3.11 21.57 41.24
CA LEU A 123 3.11 22.03 42.63
C LEU A 123 2.79 23.52 42.67
N ASN A 124 1.65 23.89 43.23
CA ASN A 124 1.29 25.30 43.38
C ASN A 124 2.07 25.93 44.55
N GLY A 125 2.62 27.13 44.32
CA GLY A 125 3.24 27.93 45.37
C GLY A 125 2.26 28.29 46.48
N SER A 126 2.74 28.37 47.71
CA SER A 126 1.93 28.73 48.89
C SER A 126 1.37 30.15 48.79
N VAL A 127 0.20 30.38 49.39
CA VAL A 127 -0.57 31.64 49.36
C VAL A 127 0.29 32.83 49.80
N GLY A 128 0.61 33.75 48.89
CA GLY A 128 1.22 35.05 49.20
C GLY A 128 2.41 35.49 48.33
N MET A 129 2.96 34.62 47.48
CA MET A 129 3.88 34.99 46.39
C MET A 129 3.28 34.58 45.05
N GLU A 130 3.66 35.26 43.96
CA GLU A 130 3.13 34.98 42.62
C GLU A 130 3.18 33.47 42.31
N PRO A 131 2.11 32.88 41.75
CA PRO A 131 1.96 31.44 41.66
C PRO A 131 2.73 30.92 40.44
N GLU A 132 4.06 30.98 40.47
CA GLU A 132 4.86 30.17 39.55
C GLU A 132 4.89 28.74 40.08
N GLY A 133 3.87 27.96 39.71
CA GLY A 133 3.81 26.54 40.06
C GLY A 133 4.97 25.76 39.44
N ILE A 134 5.58 24.86 40.21
CA ILE A 134 6.70 24.02 39.77
C ILE A 134 6.16 22.79 39.06
N ASP A 135 6.57 22.60 37.81
CA ASP A 135 6.25 21.44 37.00
C ASP A 135 7.27 20.32 37.24
N VAL A 136 6.79 19.16 37.66
CA VAL A 136 7.61 17.97 37.89
C VAL A 136 7.48 17.05 36.67
N LEU A 137 8.55 16.98 35.88
CA LEU A 137 8.62 16.16 34.65
C LEU A 137 9.11 14.73 34.94
N PHE A 138 8.82 13.81 34.03
CA PHE A 138 9.28 12.41 34.13
C PHE A 138 10.80 12.28 34.23
N GLY A 139 11.54 13.10 33.47
CA GLY A 139 13.01 13.11 33.49
C GLY A 139 13.63 13.47 34.84
N HIS A 140 12.88 14.09 35.76
CA HIS A 140 13.35 14.35 37.11
C HIS A 140 13.51 13.09 37.95
N PHE A 141 12.61 12.10 37.77
CA PHE A 141 12.63 10.85 38.55
C PHE A 141 13.39 9.72 37.87
N GLN A 142 13.43 9.71 36.54
CA GLN A 142 14.01 8.64 35.74
C GLN A 142 14.87 9.22 34.61
N PRO A 143 16.00 9.88 34.95
CA PRO A 143 16.83 10.58 33.97
C PRO A 143 17.37 9.63 32.87
N GLU A 144 17.83 8.44 33.25
CA GLU A 144 18.35 7.44 32.30
C GLU A 144 17.28 6.94 31.31
N LEU A 145 16.02 6.78 31.77
CA LEU A 145 14.93 6.39 30.88
C LEU A 145 14.49 7.56 29.99
N SER A 146 14.55 8.79 30.50
CA SER A 146 14.25 10.00 29.74
C SER A 146 15.26 10.24 28.62
N GLU A 147 16.55 10.04 28.87
CA GLU A 147 17.59 10.15 27.86
C GLU A 147 17.45 9.07 26.78
N ARG A 148 17.16 7.83 27.18
CA ARG A 148 16.88 6.74 26.24
C ARG A 148 15.62 7.00 25.41
N ALA A 149 14.59 7.60 26.01
CA ALA A 149 13.39 8.00 25.31
C ALA A 149 13.71 9.09 24.28
N ALA A 150 14.46 10.12 24.64
CA ALA A 150 14.88 11.19 23.73
C ALA A 150 15.67 10.65 22.52
N ALA A 151 16.60 9.71 22.74
CA ALA A 151 17.34 9.06 21.65
C ALA A 151 16.41 8.30 20.68
N LEU A 152 15.42 7.57 21.22
CA LEU A 152 14.43 6.86 20.41
C LEU A 152 13.51 7.80 19.61
N LEU A 153 13.18 8.98 20.17
CA LEU A 153 12.41 10.00 19.47
C LEU A 153 13.19 10.62 18.32
N GLU A 154 14.49 10.91 18.53
CA GLU A 154 15.40 11.42 17.49
C GLU A 154 15.54 10.41 16.35
N GLU A 155 15.72 9.12 16.66
CA GLU A 155 15.76 8.04 15.66
C GLU A 155 14.44 7.91 14.88
N ALA A 156 13.30 8.16 15.52
CA ALA A 156 11.98 8.14 14.89
C ALA A 156 11.63 9.42 14.11
N GLY A 157 12.45 10.48 14.23
CA GLY A 157 12.23 11.78 13.60
C GLY A 157 11.02 12.54 14.14
N VAL A 158 10.73 12.37 15.44
CA VAL A 158 9.67 13.06 16.18
C VAL A 158 10.26 14.14 17.07
#